data_AF-A0A353FBG8-F1
#
_entry.id   AF-A0A353FBG8-F1
#
_cell.length_a   1.000
_cell.length_b   1.000
_cell.length_c   1.000
_cell.angle_alpha   90.00
_cell.angle_beta   90.00
_cell.angle_gamma   90.00
#
_symmetry.space_group_name_H-M   'P 1'
#
loop_
_entity.id
_entity.type
_entity.pdbx_description
1 polymer ?
#
loop_
_entity_poly.entity_id
_entity_poly.type
_entity_poly.pdbx_seq_one_letter_code
_entity_poly.pdbx_strand_id
1 'polypeptide(L)'
;DWLFRNFPDRAQKVKHLIESCHDGKLNDSEFGRRMRGEGQFAEQVKQTIKLARRKYLKPVDFPAYDPNNFLRVPKGQYKLF
;
A
#
# COMPACT_ATOMS: atom_id res chain seq x y z
N ASP A 1 -13.67 15.32 1.31
CA ASP A 1 -15.12 15.44 1.03
C ASP A 1 -15.88 14.12 0.97
N TRP A 2 -15.47 13.13 0.17
CA TRP A 2 -16.24 11.88 0.01
C TRP A 2 -16.62 11.19 1.32
N LEU A 3 -15.67 11.05 2.25
CA LEU A 3 -15.88 10.37 3.52
C LEU A 3 -16.94 11.06 4.40
N PHE A 4 -16.93 12.39 4.44
CA PHE A 4 -17.91 13.17 5.20
C PHE A 4 -19.32 13.13 4.59
N ARG A 5 -19.42 12.94 3.27
CA ARG A 5 -20.72 12.83 2.58
C ARG A 5 -21.37 11.46 2.77
N ASN A 6 -20.58 10.39 2.78
CA ASN A 6 -21.10 9.02 2.80
C ASN A 6 -21.11 8.39 4.21
N PHE A 7 -20.20 8.81 5.09
CA PHE A 7 -20.04 8.27 6.45
C PHE A 7 -19.81 9.40 7.47
N PRO A 8 -20.73 10.37 7.59
CA PRO A 8 -20.54 11.55 8.42
C PRO A 8 -20.27 11.22 9.90
N ASP A 9 -20.93 10.19 10.41
CA ASP A 9 -20.81 9.65 11.78
C ASP A 9 -19.42 9.10 12.11
N ARG A 10 -18.67 8.63 11.11
CA ARG A 10 -17.35 8.00 11.30
C ARG A 10 -16.20 8.80 10.70
N ALA A 11 -16.49 9.84 9.91
CA ALA A 11 -15.51 10.56 9.13
C ALA A 11 -14.37 11.13 9.98
N GLN A 12 -14.70 11.77 11.11
CA GLN A 12 -13.70 12.30 12.04
C GLN A 12 -12.81 11.20 12.63
N LYS A 13 -13.43 10.11 13.10
CA LYS A 13 -12.71 8.97 13.68
C LYS A 13 -11.74 8.35 12.67
N VAL A 14 -12.20 8.12 11.44
CA VAL A 14 -11.37 7.54 10.37
C VAL A 14 -10.21 8.49 10.01
N LYS A 15 -10.48 9.80 9.90
CA LYS A 15 -9.44 10.80 9.64
C LYS A 15 -8.36 10.78 10.73
N HIS A 16 -8.75 10.81 11.99
CA HIS A 16 -7.80 10.80 13.11
C HIS A 16 -7.01 9.49 13.22
N LEU A 17 -7.62 8.35 12.87
CA LEU A 17 -6.89 7.08 12.80
C LEU A 17 -5.80 7.12 11.71
N ILE A 18 -6.11 7.67 10.54
CA ILE A 18 -5.12 7.85 9.47
C ILE A 18 -4.00 8.79 9.94
N GLU A 19 -4.36 9.93 10.54
CA GLU A 19 -3.38 10.89 11.09
C GLU A 19 -2.49 10.25 12.16
N SER A 20 -3.05 9.42 13.04
CA SER A 20 -2.27 8.72 14.09
C SER A 20 -1.21 7.77 13.53
N CYS A 21 -1.39 7.28 12.30
CA CYS A 21 -0.42 6.44 11.62
C CYS A 21 0.71 7.25 10.94
N HIS A 22 0.61 8.58 10.95
CA HIS A 22 1.45 9.51 10.20
C HIS A 22 1.83 10.73 11.06
N ASP A 23 2.08 10.51 12.37
CA ASP A 23 2.51 11.55 13.32
C ASP A 23 1.55 12.76 13.37
N GLY A 24 0.24 12.50 13.36
CA GLY A 24 -0.81 13.51 13.42
C GLY A 24 -1.09 14.21 12.10
N LYS A 25 -0.38 13.88 11.02
CA LYS A 25 -0.56 14.48 9.69
C LYS A 25 -1.34 13.54 8.79
N LEU A 26 -2.19 14.10 7.93
CA LEU A 26 -2.89 13.28 6.93
C LEU A 26 -1.98 12.84 5.78
N ASN A 27 -0.86 13.53 5.60
CA ASN A 27 0.12 13.28 4.56
C ASN A 27 1.50 13.11 5.18
N ASP A 28 2.25 12.16 4.64
CA ASP A 28 3.61 11.85 5.04
C ASP A 28 4.52 11.86 3.80
N SER A 29 5.60 12.64 3.88
CA SER A 29 6.59 12.79 2.83
C SER A 29 7.70 11.75 2.91
N GLU A 30 7.86 11.05 4.03
CA GLU A 30 8.92 10.08 4.20
C GLU A 30 8.59 8.79 3.45
N PHE A 31 9.42 8.46 2.46
CA PHE A 31 9.26 7.26 1.67
C PHE A 31 9.36 6.01 2.55
N GLY A 32 8.54 5.00 2.25
CA GLY A 32 8.41 3.80 3.08
C GLY A 32 7.49 4.01 4.28
N ARG A 33 7.68 5.07 5.07
CA ARG A 33 6.82 5.41 6.22
C ARG A 33 5.41 5.75 5.76
N ARG A 34 5.29 6.61 4.74
CA ARG A 34 4.03 6.96 4.07
C ARG A 34 3.18 5.74 3.68
N MET A 35 3.80 4.67 3.18
CA MET A 35 3.04 3.50 2.69
C MET A 35 2.70 2.50 3.78
N ARG A 36 3.54 2.38 4.81
CA ARG A 36 3.35 1.39 5.88
C ARG A 36 2.55 1.94 7.05
N GLY A 37 2.68 3.23 7.32
CA GLY A 37 2.24 3.86 8.56
C GLY A 37 3.08 3.41 9.76
N GLU A 38 2.92 4.12 10.87
CA GLU A 38 3.60 3.85 12.13
C GLU A 38 2.64 3.78 13.30
N GLY A 39 3.15 3.41 14.47
CA GLY A 39 2.38 3.33 15.70
C GLY A 39 1.58 2.04 15.85
N GLN A 40 0.85 1.97 16.96
CA GLN A 40 0.21 0.73 17.42
C GLN A 40 -0.88 0.25 16.46
N PHE A 41 -1.67 1.17 15.89
CA PHE A 41 -2.76 0.81 14.99
C PHE A 41 -2.24 0.24 13.67
N ALA A 42 -1.19 0.85 13.08
CA ALA A 42 -0.55 0.33 11.87
C ALA A 42 -0.01 -1.09 12.09
N GLU A 43 0.62 -1.35 13.26
CA GLU A 43 1.12 -2.68 13.59
C GLU A 43 -0.02 -3.69 13.79
N GLN A 44 -1.14 -3.31 14.41
CA GLN A 44 -2.32 -4.17 14.52
C GLN A 44 -2.90 -4.56 13.15
N VAL A 45 -3.00 -3.60 12.22
CA VAL A 45 -3.45 -3.86 10.84
C VAL A 45 -2.48 -4.83 10.15
N LYS A 46 -1.18 -4.59 10.27
CA LYS A 46 -0.14 -5.47 9.70
C LYS A 46 -0.22 -6.89 10.24
N GLN A 47 -0.41 -7.06 11.55
CA GLN A 47 -0.58 -8.37 12.18
C GLN A 47 -1.85 -9.07 11.69
N THR A 48 -2.95 -8.34 11.59
CA THR A 48 -4.24 -8.86 11.10
C THR A 48 -4.10 -9.39 9.67
N ILE A 49 -3.50 -8.60 8.77
CA ILE A 49 -3.28 -9.02 7.39
C ILE A 49 -2.29 -10.19 7.32
N LYS A 50 -1.22 -10.17 8.10
CA LYS A 50 -0.24 -11.27 8.16
C LYS A 50 -0.91 -12.59 8.56
N LEU A 51 -1.80 -12.55 9.56
CA LEU A 51 -2.56 -13.71 10.00
C LEU A 51 -3.56 -14.16 8.93
N ALA A 52 -4.32 -13.22 8.34
CA ALA A 52 -5.27 -13.52 7.28
C ALA A 52 -4.59 -14.17 6.07
N ARG A 53 -3.42 -13.67 5.65
CA ARG A 53 -2.61 -14.26 4.58
C ARG A 53 -2.25 -15.71 4.90
N ARG A 54 -1.75 -15.99 6.10
CA ARG A 54 -1.39 -17.36 6.50
C ARG A 54 -2.59 -18.30 6.54
N LYS A 55 -3.76 -17.79 6.93
CA LYS A 55 -4.97 -18.60 7.11
C LYS A 55 -5.69 -18.89 5.79
N TYR A 56 -5.76 -17.90 4.90
CA TYR A 56 -6.64 -17.94 3.73
C TYR A 56 -5.92 -17.94 2.38
N LEU A 57 -4.66 -17.47 2.32
CA LEU A 57 -3.90 -17.48 1.07
C LEU A 57 -2.92 -18.65 1.10
N LYS A 58 -2.96 -19.48 0.05
CA LYS A 58 -1.94 -20.51 -0.15
C LYS A 58 -0.62 -19.81 -0.49
N PRO A 59 0.53 -20.31 -0.01
CA PRO A 59 1.81 -19.89 -0.54
C PRO A 59 1.80 -20.15 -2.05
N VAL A 60 2.03 -19.11 -2.82
CA VAL A 60 2.13 -19.19 -4.28
C VAL A 60 3.59 -18.92 -4.61
N ASP A 61 4.23 -19.86 -5.29
CA ASP A 61 5.51 -19.57 -5.91
C ASP A 61 5.28 -18.59 -7.05
N PHE A 62 6.03 -17.51 -7.06
CA PHE A 62 5.98 -16.58 -8.18
C PHE A 62 6.53 -17.30 -9.42
N PRO A 63 5.79 -17.32 -10.55
CA PRO A 63 6.33 -17.86 -11.78
C PRO A 63 7.57 -17.07 -12.19
N ALA A 64 8.51 -17.74 -12.86
CA ALA A 64 9.68 -17.07 -13.41
C ALA A 64 9.26 -15.93 -14.35
N TYR A 65 10.01 -14.84 -14.34
CA TYR A 65 9.78 -13.74 -15.28
C TYR A 65 9.95 -14.25 -16.72
N ASP A 66 8.98 -13.95 -17.58
CA ASP A 66 9.08 -14.22 -19.02
C ASP A 66 9.47 -12.93 -19.79
N PRO A 67 10.73 -12.81 -20.22
CA PRO A 67 11.19 -11.63 -20.94
C PRO A 67 10.80 -11.62 -22.43
N ASN A 68 10.17 -12.67 -22.94
CA ASN A 68 9.90 -12.80 -24.39
C ASN A 68 8.67 -12.02 -24.84
N ASN A 69 7.76 -11.69 -23.91
CA ASN A 69 6.55 -10.92 -24.19
C ASN A 69 6.74 -9.40 -24.14
N PHE A 70 7.95 -8.92 -23.82
CA PHE A 70 8.24 -7.49 -23.92
C PHE A 70 8.33 -7.08 -25.39
N LEU A 71 7.44 -6.17 -25.81
CA LEU A 71 7.50 -5.52 -27.12
C LEU A 71 8.82 -4.76 -27.26
N ARG A 72 9.79 -5.33 -28.00
CA ARG A 72 10.99 -4.61 -28.42
C ARG A 72 10.64 -3.76 -29.63
N VAL A 73 10.41 -2.47 -29.41
CA VAL A 73 10.18 -1.52 -30.51
C VAL A 73 11.39 -1.52 -31.45
N PRO A 74 11.23 -1.81 -32.76
CA PRO A 74 12.36 -1.88 -33.71
C PRO A 74 13.07 -0.54 -33.92
N LYS A 75 12.36 0.58 -33.67
CA LYS A 75 12.90 1.94 -33.65
C LYS A 75 12.53 2.58 -32.32
N GLY A 76 13.40 2.42 -31.33
CA GLY A 76 13.31 3.04 -30.01
C GLY A 76 14.69 3.46 -29.52
N GLN A 77 14.72 4.09 -28.34
CA GLN A 77 15.94 4.58 -27.70
C GLN A 77 17.07 3.54 -27.74
N TYR A 78 18.26 3.94 -28.22
CA TYR A 78 19.45 3.09 -28.22
C TYR A 78 19.73 2.57 -26.80
N LYS A 79 20.30 1.37 -26.69
CA LYS A 79 20.77 0.87 -25.40
C LYS A 79 21.75 1.90 -24.83
N LEU A 80 21.44 2.40 -23.64
CA LEU A 80 22.43 3.10 -22.83
C LEU A 80 23.41 2.03 -22.37
N PHE A 81 24.62 2.12 -22.92
CA PHE A 81 25.78 1.24 -22.76
C PHE A 81 25.71 -0.10 -23.51
#